data_AF-A0A9X2FC69-F1
#
_entry.id   AF-A0A9X2FC69-F1
#
_cell.length_a   1.000
_cell.length_b   1.000
_cell.length_c   1.000
_cell.angle_alpha   90.00
_cell.angle_beta   90.00
_cell.angle_gamma   90.00
#
_symmetry.space_group_name_H-M   'P 1'
#
loop_
_entity.id
_entity.type
_entity.pdbx_description
1 polymer ?
#
loop_
_entity_poly.entity_id
_entity_poly.type
_entity_poly.pdbx_seq_one_letter_code
_entity_poly.pdbx_strand_id
1 'polypeptide(L)'
;MIVRSPKTEHHVGHEMRVVPLFPELVPVLNQAWDEAEEGAEHVVTKQRDATANFRTTMTKIIAHAGLKPWPKLFHALRASIATELADKYPGHVAAAWLGHTQQVANKHYRQVTDDHYEEAARSPERAAQSADVKLQALAGKLAGSGNA
;
A
#
# COMPACT_ATOMS: atom_id res chain seq x y z
N MET A 1 8.30 -3.52 -11.14
CA MET A 1 9.57 -3.73 -10.38
C MET A 1 9.75 -5.21 -10.09
N ILE A 2 10.96 -5.74 -10.24
CA ILE A 2 11.27 -7.14 -9.89
C ILE A 2 11.88 -7.16 -8.48
N VAL A 3 11.35 -7.99 -7.59
CA VAL A 3 11.88 -8.20 -6.25
C VAL A 3 12.33 -9.65 -6.12
N ARG A 4 13.63 -9.86 -5.89
CA ARG A 4 14.19 -11.18 -5.62
C ARG A 4 13.83 -11.64 -4.21
N SER A 5 13.64 -12.94 -4.03
CA SER A 5 13.29 -13.56 -2.75
C SER A 5 14.31 -14.66 -2.40
N PRO A 6 15.54 -14.30 -1.97
CA PRO A 6 16.62 -15.28 -1.74
C PRO A 6 16.21 -16.41 -0.79
N LYS A 7 15.41 -16.08 0.23
CA LYS A 7 14.93 -17.05 1.23
C LYS A 7 14.05 -18.16 0.66
N THR A 8 13.37 -17.91 -0.46
CA THR A 8 12.45 -18.86 -1.09
C THR A 8 12.92 -19.27 -2.48
N GLU A 9 14.17 -18.97 -2.84
CA GLU A 9 14.75 -19.25 -4.15
C GLU A 9 14.79 -20.76 -4.47
N HIS A 10 14.93 -21.60 -3.44
CA HIS A 10 14.88 -23.06 -3.61
C HIS A 10 13.47 -23.60 -3.91
N HIS A 11 12.42 -22.78 -3.79
CA HIS A 11 11.06 -23.14 -4.16
C HIS A 11 10.77 -22.64 -5.58
N VAL A 12 10.50 -23.57 -6.49
CA VAL A 12 10.22 -23.28 -7.91
C VAL A 12 9.08 -22.26 -8.04
N GLY A 13 9.34 -21.14 -8.73
CA GLY A 13 8.37 -20.07 -8.95
C GLY A 13 8.26 -19.05 -7.81
N HIS A 14 9.10 -19.16 -6.78
CA HIS A 14 9.15 -18.25 -5.63
C HIS A 14 10.50 -17.53 -5.47
N GLU A 15 11.37 -17.62 -6.47
CA GLU A 15 12.68 -16.96 -6.52
C GLU A 15 12.58 -15.44 -6.73
N MET A 16 11.50 -14.99 -7.37
CA MET A 16 11.23 -13.57 -7.63
C MET A 16 9.74 -13.29 -7.64
N ARG A 17 9.40 -12.01 -7.48
CA ARG A 17 8.04 -11.52 -7.68
C ARG A 17 8.06 -10.21 -8.44
N VAL A 18 7.09 -10.05 -9.32
CA VAL A 18 6.84 -8.79 -10.01
C VAL A 18 5.83 -8.01 -9.19
N VAL A 19 6.22 -6.80 -8.78
CA VAL A 19 5.39 -5.89 -7.99
C VAL A 19 5.22 -4.60 -8.78
N PRO A 20 3.99 -4.06 -8.92
CA PRO A 20 3.81 -2.74 -9.49
C PRO A 20 4.55 -1.72 -8.62
N LEU A 21 5.19 -0.74 -9.26
CA LEU A 21 5.67 0.41 -8.52
C LEU A 21 4.46 1.30 -8.24
N PHE A 22 4.02 1.33 -6.98
CA PHE A 22 2.88 2.14 -6.57
C PHE A 22 3.20 3.63 -6.79
N PRO A 23 2.31 4.40 -7.44
CA PRO A 23 2.55 5.81 -7.77
C PRO A 23 2.94 6.65 -6.54
N GLU A 24 2.39 6.33 -5.37
CA GLU A 24 2.67 7.02 -4.11
C GLU A 24 4.12 6.87 -3.65
N LEU A 25 4.83 5.82 -4.09
CA LEU A 25 6.23 5.59 -3.75
C LEU A 25 7.19 6.34 -4.67
N VAL A 26 6.76 6.71 -5.87
CA VAL A 26 7.63 7.34 -6.89
C VAL A 26 8.28 8.63 -6.35
N PRO A 27 7.54 9.58 -5.74
CA PRO A 27 8.16 10.81 -5.24
C PRO A 27 9.19 10.54 -4.14
N VAL A 28 8.91 9.59 -3.24
CA VAL A 28 9.79 9.25 -2.13
C VAL A 28 11.08 8.59 -2.63
N LEU A 29 10.97 7.70 -3.62
CA LEU A 29 12.13 7.04 -4.20
C LEU A 29 12.97 7.97 -5.08
N ASN A 30 12.32 8.90 -5.80
CA ASN A 30 13.04 9.91 -6.57
C ASN A 30 13.81 10.86 -5.67
N GLN A 31 13.19 11.33 -4.57
CA GLN A 31 13.91 12.15 -3.59
C GLN A 31 15.15 11.42 -3.05
N ALA A 32 14.99 10.16 -2.66
CA ALA A 32 16.11 9.36 -2.16
C ALA A 32 17.16 9.06 -3.24
N TRP A 33 16.78 9.04 -4.52
CA TRP A 33 17.70 8.93 -5.64
C TRP A 33 18.49 10.23 -5.84
N ASP A 34 17.81 11.39 -5.79
CA ASP A 34 18.43 12.71 -5.94
C ASP A 34 19.42 13.02 -4.80
N GLU A 35 19.15 12.51 -3.60
CA GLU A 35 20.03 12.62 -2.42
C GLU A 35 21.18 11.61 -2.41
N ALA A 36 21.17 10.61 -3.31
CA ALA A 36 22.20 9.57 -3.32
C ALA A 36 23.52 10.06 -3.94
N GLU A 37 24.64 9.54 -3.44
CA GLU A 37 25.96 9.83 -4.01
C GLU A 37 26.07 9.31 -5.45
N GLU A 38 26.86 10.00 -6.27
CA GLU A 38 27.10 9.57 -7.65
C GLU A 38 27.71 8.16 -7.68
N GLY A 39 27.10 7.27 -8.47
CA GLY A 39 27.49 5.86 -8.55
C GLY A 39 26.90 4.95 -7.47
N ALA A 40 26.03 5.46 -6.58
CA ALA A 40 25.33 4.62 -5.61
C ALA A 40 24.42 3.59 -6.32
N GLU A 41 24.61 2.31 -5.98
CA GLU A 41 23.82 1.21 -6.56
C GLU A 41 22.40 1.12 -5.95
N HIS A 42 22.19 1.69 -4.77
CA HIS A 42 20.97 1.49 -3.99
C HIS A 42 20.39 2.78 -3.43
N VAL A 43 19.11 3.02 -3.74
CA VAL A 43 18.32 4.13 -3.18
C VAL A 43 18.00 3.91 -1.70
N VAL A 44 17.82 2.65 -1.29
CA VAL A 44 17.49 2.27 0.08
C VAL A 44 18.65 1.47 0.66
N THR A 45 19.43 2.10 1.54
CA THR A 45 20.72 1.60 2.01
C THR A 45 20.66 0.95 3.38
N LYS A 46 19.86 1.50 4.31
CA LYS A 46 19.82 1.08 5.72
C LYS A 46 19.53 -0.41 5.93
N GLN A 47 18.73 -1.03 5.05
CA GLN A 47 18.34 -2.44 5.12
C GLN A 47 19.51 -3.40 4.84
N ARG A 48 20.64 -2.87 4.35
CA ARG A 48 21.85 -3.63 4.03
C ARG A 48 22.78 -3.75 5.23
N ASP A 49 22.62 -2.88 6.22
CA ASP A 49 23.30 -3.01 7.49
C ASP A 49 22.51 -3.99 8.38
N ALA A 50 23.12 -5.15 8.65
CA ALA A 50 22.53 -6.19 9.49
C ALA A 50 22.29 -5.74 10.94
N THR A 51 22.96 -4.69 11.39
CA THR A 51 22.80 -4.11 12.73
C THR A 51 21.69 -3.05 12.79
N ALA A 52 21.15 -2.65 11.64
CA ALA A 52 20.18 -1.58 11.57
C ALA A 52 18.85 -1.97 12.22
N ASN A 53 18.40 -1.14 13.17
CA ASN A 53 17.13 -1.33 13.85
C ASN A 53 16.08 -0.30 13.41
N PHE A 54 15.13 -0.74 12.59
CA PHE A 54 14.03 0.10 12.11
C PHE A 54 12.97 0.41 13.19
N ARG A 55 12.83 -0.46 14.20
CA ARG A 55 11.83 -0.30 15.25
C ARG A 55 12.11 0.96 16.07
N THR A 56 13.36 1.21 16.45
CA THR A 56 13.72 2.33 17.31
C THR A 56 13.36 3.67 16.66
N THR A 57 13.74 3.90 15.40
CA THR A 57 13.40 5.14 14.68
C THR A 57 11.90 5.25 14.48
N MET A 58 11.21 4.18 14.11
CA MET A 58 9.75 4.21 13.90
C MET A 58 9.01 4.56 15.21
N THR A 59 9.39 3.96 16.34
CA THR A 59 8.80 4.29 17.65
C THR A 59 8.98 5.76 17.99
N LYS A 60 10.15 6.35 17.69
CA LYS A 60 10.38 7.79 17.88
C LYS A 60 9.44 8.62 17.01
N ILE A 61 9.31 8.30 15.73
CA ILE A 61 8.42 9.03 14.80
C ILE A 61 6.97 9.01 15.32
N ILE A 62 6.49 7.85 15.75
CA ILE A 62 5.13 7.70 16.29
C ILE A 62 4.93 8.57 17.54
N ALA A 63 5.91 8.57 18.46
CA ALA A 63 5.86 9.40 19.65
C ALA A 63 5.86 10.90 19.33
N HIS A 64 6.65 11.34 18.33
CA HIS A 64 6.66 12.74 17.88
C HIS A 64 5.33 13.16 17.21
N ALA A 65 4.62 12.22 16.61
CA ALA A 65 3.27 12.44 16.10
C ALA A 65 2.19 12.47 17.20
N GLY A 66 2.57 12.37 18.49
CA GLY A 66 1.63 12.37 19.62
C GLY A 66 0.86 11.06 19.81
N LEU A 67 1.28 9.99 19.12
CA LEU A 67 0.61 8.70 19.14
C LEU A 67 1.34 7.71 20.06
N LYS A 68 0.59 6.73 20.56
CA LYS A 68 1.17 5.60 21.31
C LYS A 68 1.67 4.53 20.31
N PRO A 69 2.91 4.03 20.44
CA PRO A 69 3.43 2.97 19.57
C PRO A 69 2.55 1.72 19.57
N TRP A 70 2.16 1.27 18.37
CA TRP A 70 1.34 0.07 18.23
C TRP A 70 2.12 -1.21 18.52
N PRO A 71 1.46 -2.28 19.02
CA PRO A 71 2.08 -3.59 19.12
C PRO A 71 2.43 -4.11 17.72
N LYS A 72 3.57 -4.81 17.61
CA LYS A 72 4.03 -5.44 16.35
C LYS A 72 4.05 -4.48 15.12
N LEU A 73 4.48 -3.23 15.30
CA LEU A 73 4.60 -2.17 14.28
C LEU A 73 4.63 -2.61 12.80
N PHE A 74 5.71 -3.24 12.32
CA PHE A 74 5.84 -3.61 10.91
C PHE A 74 4.88 -4.71 10.45
N HIS A 75 4.45 -5.58 11.36
CA HIS A 75 3.40 -6.56 11.07
C HIS A 75 2.04 -5.86 10.93
N ALA A 76 1.74 -4.86 11.78
CA ALA A 76 0.52 -4.07 11.66
C ALA A 76 0.48 -3.27 10.34
N LEU A 77 1.58 -2.60 9.98
CA LEU A 77 1.69 -1.90 8.69
C LEU A 77 1.50 -2.85 7.50
N ARG A 78 2.07 -4.05 7.59
CA ARG A 78 1.90 -5.09 6.57
C ARG A 78 0.46 -5.61 6.51
N ALA A 79 -0.21 -5.72 7.65
CA ALA A 79 -1.62 -6.11 7.73
C ALA A 79 -2.53 -5.07 7.07
N SER A 80 -2.30 -3.78 7.33
CA SER A 80 -3.04 -2.68 6.70
C SER A 80 -2.90 -2.73 5.17
N ILE A 81 -1.67 -2.74 4.64
CA ILE A 81 -1.49 -2.75 3.18
C ILE A 81 -2.00 -4.05 2.52
N ALA A 82 -1.94 -5.18 3.22
CA ALA A 82 -2.49 -6.44 2.71
C ALA A 82 -4.02 -6.42 2.62
N THR A 83 -4.67 -5.74 3.56
CA THR A 83 -6.12 -5.53 3.56
C THR A 83 -6.51 -4.58 2.43
N GLU A 84 -5.91 -3.38 2.39
CA GLU A 84 -6.20 -2.38 1.35
C GLU A 84 -5.97 -2.89 -0.08
N LEU A 85 -4.91 -3.66 -0.32
CA LEU A 85 -4.67 -4.25 -1.64
C LEU A 85 -5.68 -5.34 -1.98
N ALA A 86 -6.14 -6.12 -1.01
CA ALA A 86 -7.15 -7.14 -1.22
C ALA A 86 -8.55 -6.57 -1.44
N ASP A 87 -8.81 -5.34 -0.98
CA ASP A 87 -10.05 -4.61 -1.24
C ASP A 87 -10.04 -4.02 -2.66
N LYS A 88 -8.88 -3.58 -3.14
CA LYS A 88 -8.71 -2.99 -4.49
C LYS A 88 -8.51 -4.02 -5.60
N TYR A 89 -7.92 -5.18 -5.29
CA TYR A 89 -7.52 -6.19 -6.26
C TYR A 89 -7.91 -7.60 -5.80
N PRO A 90 -8.07 -8.56 -6.72
CA PRO A 90 -8.34 -9.94 -6.35
C PRO A 90 -7.31 -10.47 -5.34
N GLY A 91 -7.79 -11.16 -4.31
CA GLY A 91 -6.97 -11.55 -3.15
C GLY A 91 -5.69 -12.33 -3.49
N HIS A 92 -5.72 -13.18 -4.51
CA HIS A 92 -4.54 -13.93 -4.96
C HIS A 92 -3.50 -13.03 -5.64
N VAL A 93 -3.92 -11.96 -6.32
CA VAL A 93 -3.04 -10.97 -6.95
C VAL A 93 -2.31 -10.16 -5.89
N ALA A 94 -3.07 -9.61 -4.93
CA ALA A 94 -2.50 -8.87 -3.80
C ALA A 94 -1.51 -9.74 -3.00
N ALA A 95 -1.88 -11.01 -2.76
CA ALA A 95 -1.03 -11.96 -2.07
C ALA A 95 0.27 -12.27 -2.82
N ALA A 96 0.20 -12.44 -4.15
CA ALA A 96 1.37 -12.65 -5.00
C ALA A 96 2.36 -11.47 -4.94
N TRP A 97 1.87 -10.23 -4.99
CA TRP A 97 2.72 -9.04 -4.86
C TRP A 97 3.41 -8.93 -3.50
N LEU A 98 2.69 -9.29 -2.43
CA LEU A 98 3.23 -9.24 -1.08
C LEU A 98 4.13 -10.42 -0.75
N GLY A 99 4.17 -11.48 -1.56
CA GLY A 99 5.05 -12.64 -1.36
C GLY A 99 4.53 -13.61 -0.29
N HIS A 100 3.22 -13.81 -0.21
CA HIS A 100 2.59 -14.84 0.61
C HIS A 100 1.41 -15.48 -0.12
N THR A 101 0.92 -16.63 0.35
CA THR A 101 -0.33 -17.19 -0.20
C THR A 101 -1.55 -16.43 0.32
N GLN A 102 -2.67 -16.51 -0.39
CA GLN A 102 -3.93 -15.90 0.06
C GLN A 102 -4.39 -16.48 1.41
N GLN A 103 -4.17 -17.79 1.64
CA GLN A 103 -4.50 -18.42 2.91
C GLN A 103 -3.67 -17.85 4.07
N VAL A 104 -2.36 -17.64 3.86
CA VAL A 104 -1.48 -16.99 4.84
C VAL A 104 -1.93 -15.54 5.09
N ALA A 105 -2.34 -14.82 4.04
CA ALA A 105 -2.88 -13.47 4.16
C ALA A 105 -4.13 -13.44 5.05
N ASN A 106 -5.10 -14.31 4.79
CA ASN A 106 -6.33 -14.40 5.56
C ASN A 106 -6.07 -14.74 7.04
N LYS A 107 -5.09 -15.60 7.32
CA LYS A 107 -4.76 -16.03 8.68
C LYS A 107 -4.00 -14.97 9.49
N HIS A 108 -3.14 -14.19 8.86
CA HIS A 108 -2.14 -13.38 9.56
C HIS A 108 -2.20 -11.88 9.31
N TYR A 109 -2.86 -11.43 8.24
CA TYR A 109 -2.78 -10.04 7.80
C TYR A 109 -4.13 -9.39 7.53
N ARG A 110 -5.12 -10.11 7.02
CA ARG A 110 -6.43 -9.52 6.71
C ARG A 110 -7.16 -9.08 7.97
N GLN A 111 -7.74 -7.89 7.90
CA GLN A 111 -8.54 -7.29 8.95
C GLN A 111 -9.86 -6.81 8.37
N VAL A 112 -10.90 -6.79 9.21
CA VAL A 112 -12.14 -6.08 8.90
C VAL A 112 -11.97 -4.67 9.47
N THR A 113 -12.20 -3.65 8.65
CA THR A 113 -12.05 -2.24 9.03
C THR A 113 -13.41 -1.58 9.23
N ASP A 114 -13.44 -0.44 9.92
CA ASP A 114 -14.66 0.36 10.06
C ASP A 114 -15.21 0.80 8.70
N ASP A 115 -14.33 1.12 7.74
CA ASP A 115 -14.70 1.43 6.36
C ASP A 115 -15.51 0.31 5.70
N HIS A 116 -15.20 -0.97 5.98
CA HIS A 116 -15.98 -2.10 5.47
C HIS A 116 -17.40 -2.10 6.02
N TYR A 117 -17.59 -1.76 7.30
CA TYR A 117 -18.92 -1.62 7.88
C TYR A 117 -19.68 -0.44 7.28
N GLU A 118 -19.03 0.70 7.12
CA GLU A 118 -19.65 1.90 6.53
C GLU A 118 -20.01 1.70 5.06
N GLU A 119 -19.17 0.98 4.30
CA GLU A 119 -19.46 0.59 2.93
C GLU A 119 -20.63 -0.39 2.85
N ALA A 120 -20.63 -1.44 3.67
CA ALA A 120 -21.73 -2.41 3.70
C ALA A 120 -23.06 -1.80 4.17
N ALA A 121 -23.01 -0.80 5.07
CA ALA A 121 -24.19 -0.10 5.57
C ALA A 121 -24.74 0.96 4.59
N ARG A 122 -23.98 1.34 3.55
CA ARG A 122 -24.47 2.27 2.51
C ARG A 122 -25.51 1.56 1.65
N SER A 123 -26.78 1.96 1.78
CA SER A 123 -27.86 1.46 0.92
C SER A 123 -27.54 1.70 -0.57
N PRO A 124 -27.78 0.71 -1.45
CA PRO A 124 -27.48 0.85 -2.89
C PRO A 124 -28.19 2.04 -3.55
N GLU A 125 -29.36 2.44 -3.03
CA GLU A 125 -30.11 3.63 -3.48
C GLU A 125 -29.36 4.95 -3.25
N ARG A 126 -28.63 5.09 -2.12
CA ARG A 126 -27.84 6.30 -1.82
C ARG A 126 -26.58 6.38 -2.68
N ALA A 127 -25.97 5.24 -3.01
CA ALA A 127 -24.81 5.19 -3.89
C ALA A 127 -25.19 5.58 -5.33
N ALA A 128 -26.33 5.09 -5.83
CA ALA A 128 -26.87 5.45 -7.14
C ALA A 128 -27.23 6.95 -7.23
N GLN A 129 -27.89 7.51 -6.22
CA GLN A 129 -28.19 8.95 -6.16
C GLN A 129 -26.93 9.82 -6.12
N SER A 130 -25.89 9.41 -5.38
CA SER A 130 -24.63 10.15 -5.30
C SER A 130 -23.86 10.14 -6.63
N ALA A 131 -23.91 9.02 -7.37
CA ALA A 131 -23.32 8.90 -8.70
C ALA A 131 -24.06 9.78 -9.71
N ASP A 132 -25.40 9.79 -9.67
CA ASP A 132 -26.24 10.61 -10.55
C ASP A 132 -26.02 12.12 -10.32
N VAL A 133 -25.94 12.55 -9.06
CA VAL A 133 -25.59 13.94 -8.70
C VAL A 133 -24.20 14.33 -9.20
N LYS A 134 -23.20 13.43 -9.11
CA LYS A 134 -21.85 13.67 -9.66
C LYS A 134 -21.85 13.78 -11.18
N LEU A 135 -22.61 12.93 -11.87
CA LEU A 135 -22.78 12.96 -13.33
C LEU A 135 -23.45 14.25 -13.80
N GLN A 136 -24.53 14.68 -13.12
CA GLN A 136 -25.20 15.94 -13.41
C GLN A 136 -24.30 17.16 -13.18
N ALA A 137 -23.52 17.15 -12.09
CA ALA A 137 -22.56 18.22 -11.80
C ALA A 137 -21.42 18.28 -12.83
N LEU A 138 -20.94 17.14 -13.33
CA LEU A 138 -19.93 17.07 -14.38
C LEU A 138 -20.49 17.54 -15.73
N ALA A 139 -21.71 17.12 -16.08
CA ALA A 139 -22.41 17.56 -17.28
C ALA A 139 -22.67 19.07 -17.28
N GLY A 140 -23.04 19.65 -16.14
CA GLY A 140 -23.20 21.10 -15.98
C GLY A 140 -21.90 21.88 -16.18
N LYS A 141 -20.77 21.36 -15.71
CA LYS A 141 -19.44 21.96 -15.93
C LYS A 141 -19.00 21.91 -17.39
N LEU A 142 -19.30 20.81 -18.10
CA LEU A 142 -19.01 20.66 -19.53
C LEU A 142 -19.88 21.61 -20.38
N ALA A 143 -21.16 21.75 -20.05
CA ALA A 143 -22.06 22.66 -20.75
C ALA A 143 -21.72 24.15 -20.54
N GLY A 144 -21.20 24.52 -19.37
CA GLY A 144 -20.78 25.89 -19.06
C GLY A 144 -19.45 26.32 -19.69
N SER A 145 -18.64 25.38 -20.20
CA SER A 145 -17.34 25.67 -20.80
C SER A 145 -17.39 25.99 -22.31
N GLY A 146 -18.58 25.94 -22.92
CA GLY A 146 -18.76 26.06 -24.38
C GLY A 146 -19.12 27.45 -24.91
N ASN A 147 -19.07 28.50 -24.08
CA ASN A 147 -19.40 29.86 -24.51
C ASN A 147 -18.39 30.86 -23.95
N ALA A 148 -17.18 30.85 -24.52
CA ALA A 148 -16.17 31.90 -24.40
C ALA A 148 -15.38 31.97 -25.71
#